data_AF-A0A966R6H1-F1
#
_entry.id   AF-A0A966R6H1-F1
#
_cell.length_a   1.000
_cell.length_b   1.000
_cell.length_c   1.000
_cell.angle_alpha   90.00
_cell.angle_beta   90.00
_cell.angle_gamma   90.00
#
_symmetry.space_group_name_H-M   'P 1'
#
loop_
_entity.id
_entity.type
_entity.pdbx_description
1 polymer ?
#
loop_
_entity_poly.entity_id
_entity_poly.type
_entity_poly.pdbx_seq_one_letter_code
_entity_poly.pdbx_strand_id
1 'polypeptide(L)'
;QLINLLAVWGGGLLLVFRSGFPILFGVPVLFSFLFSYEYPVIARNYGLGIMGLFLYADVLTRQQRHRTAKTIAAQVLMCWSTVHFLAMALILFLFRAVHAIQKKDNGLVKWAKIELAFILPFSVSVLVLWPTGKGQFSSSLMDQFQAQNLRDSLSNSMLPFDLPGWWTFIIAIAGYLLLLAGTDRPLRAAGMFLAGASILEAIFCFKYYSGAPRHSGLLFVWLCSVLWINGIKFKSNRQITRADWRLLAAPLTAWLFFAWNFPVTWSVWRLEYEMNFSDAIEAAKFLNSTEIATREVICWPPRNCSAILAYMPVSTRFWSPFLNRKITFDHWDRESHEVHGQQGLEMSEVLQRTMPFFPNWGRKNGPVFVTMRKVKSPEMFGLRLIIPAPRTAWRILDESFWIYGPVGDEAPEGAETGLGN
;
A
#
# COMPACT_ATOMS: atom_id res chain seq x y z
N GLN A 1 13.66 4.58 0.78
CA GLN A 1 13.47 3.19 0.29
C GLN A 1 14.18 2.18 1.19
N LEU A 2 15.48 2.36 1.49
CA LEU A 2 16.24 1.43 2.34
C LEU A 2 15.56 1.07 3.68
N ILE A 3 15.02 2.05 4.42
CA ILE A 3 14.33 1.80 5.69
C ILE A 3 13.11 0.88 5.52
N ASN A 4 12.32 1.06 4.46
CA ASN A 4 11.14 0.24 4.21
C ASN A 4 11.54 -1.18 3.78
N LEU A 5 12.59 -1.29 2.96
CA LEU A 5 13.18 -2.58 2.61
C LEU A 5 13.63 -3.31 3.87
N LEU A 6 14.38 -2.65 4.74
CA LEU A 6 14.84 -3.21 6.01
C LEU A 6 13.66 -3.60 6.93
N ALA A 7 12.56 -2.84 6.94
CA ALA A 7 11.39 -3.17 7.73
C ALA A 7 10.67 -4.43 7.19
N VAL A 8 10.38 -4.47 5.89
CA VAL A 8 9.71 -5.62 5.24
C VAL A 8 10.58 -6.86 5.33
N TRP A 9 11.86 -6.76 4.98
CA TRP A 9 12.80 -7.88 5.05
C TRP A 9 13.10 -8.28 6.49
N GLY A 10 13.21 -7.34 7.42
CA GLY A 10 13.29 -7.63 8.84
C GLY A 10 12.11 -8.48 9.31
N GLY A 11 10.90 -8.11 8.92
CA GLY A 11 9.70 -8.92 9.09
C GLY A 11 9.82 -10.30 8.44
N GLY A 12 10.17 -10.37 7.16
CA GLY A 12 10.30 -11.63 6.43
C GLY A 12 11.40 -12.55 6.97
N LEU A 13 12.49 -12.01 7.50
CA LEU A 13 13.54 -12.77 8.19
C LEU A 13 13.02 -13.34 9.52
N LEU A 14 12.19 -12.59 10.25
CA LEU A 14 11.48 -13.13 11.41
C LEU A 14 10.57 -14.31 11.00
N LEU A 15 9.86 -14.17 9.87
CA LEU A 15 9.05 -15.25 9.31
C LEU A 15 9.92 -16.48 8.97
N VAL A 16 11.02 -16.33 8.24
CA VAL A 16 11.90 -17.43 7.82
C VAL A 16 12.53 -18.14 9.03
N PHE A 17 13.14 -17.38 9.93
CA PHE A 17 14.01 -17.94 10.95
C PHE A 17 13.34 -18.14 12.31
N ARG A 18 12.17 -17.55 12.55
CA ARG A 18 11.53 -17.58 13.87
C ARG A 18 10.14 -18.20 13.93
N SER A 19 9.43 -18.29 12.81
CA SER A 19 8.04 -18.81 12.79
C SER A 19 7.90 -20.31 13.03
N GLY A 20 8.96 -21.08 12.77
CA GLY A 20 8.88 -22.53 12.73
C GLY A 20 8.32 -23.08 11.41
N PHE A 21 8.04 -22.21 10.42
CA PHE A 21 7.79 -22.66 9.05
C PHE A 21 9.05 -23.27 8.44
N PRO A 22 8.92 -24.17 7.45
CA PRO A 22 10.05 -24.70 6.72
C PRO A 22 10.69 -23.55 5.95
N ILE A 23 11.99 -23.64 5.73
CA ILE A 23 12.72 -22.69 4.89
C ILE A 23 12.08 -22.62 3.49
N LEU A 24 11.58 -23.76 2.99
CA LEU A 24 10.83 -23.88 1.74
C LEU A 24 9.47 -23.16 1.73
N PHE A 25 8.98 -22.67 2.86
CA PHE A 25 7.83 -21.75 2.92
C PHE A 25 8.31 -20.31 3.07
N GLY A 26 9.20 -20.06 4.03
CA GLY A 26 9.62 -18.71 4.39
C GLY A 26 10.40 -17.99 3.28
N VAL A 27 11.37 -18.67 2.66
CA VAL A 27 12.21 -18.07 1.61
C VAL A 27 11.37 -17.71 0.39
N PRO A 28 10.51 -18.60 -0.13
CA PRO A 28 9.64 -18.24 -1.24
C PRO A 28 8.70 -17.05 -0.94
N VAL A 29 8.15 -16.96 0.28
CA VAL A 29 7.36 -15.79 0.70
C VAL A 29 8.21 -14.50 0.71
N LEU A 30 9.41 -14.54 1.26
CA LEU A 30 10.32 -13.38 1.32
C LEU A 30 10.68 -12.85 -0.07
N PHE A 31 10.87 -13.74 -1.05
CA PHE A 31 11.18 -13.39 -2.44
C PHE A 31 9.96 -13.26 -3.36
N SER A 32 8.74 -13.27 -2.79
CA SER A 32 7.52 -13.01 -3.56
C SER A 32 7.39 -11.54 -3.95
N PHE A 33 6.49 -11.24 -4.88
CA PHE A 33 6.27 -9.88 -5.39
C PHE A 33 5.89 -8.92 -4.26
N LEU A 34 5.05 -9.39 -3.33
CA LEU A 34 4.58 -8.60 -2.19
C LEU A 34 5.73 -8.15 -1.27
N PHE A 35 6.61 -9.08 -0.87
CA PHE A 35 7.66 -8.82 0.12
C PHE A 35 8.94 -8.24 -0.48
N SER A 36 9.26 -8.61 -1.72
CA SER A 36 10.47 -8.12 -2.38
C SER A 36 10.25 -6.78 -3.08
N TYR A 37 9.05 -6.47 -3.55
CA TYR A 37 8.80 -5.29 -4.37
C TYR A 37 7.62 -4.43 -3.89
N GLU A 38 6.39 -4.95 -3.84
CA GLU A 38 5.18 -4.16 -3.58
C GLU A 38 5.28 -3.38 -2.27
N TYR A 39 5.57 -4.03 -1.14
CA TYR A 39 5.66 -3.37 0.16
C TYR A 39 6.91 -2.52 0.37
N PRO A 40 8.13 -2.94 -0.03
CA PRO A 40 9.31 -2.11 0.18
C PRO A 40 9.44 -0.92 -0.79
N VAL A 41 8.96 -1.05 -2.03
CA VAL A 41 9.14 -0.05 -3.11
C VAL A 41 7.90 0.83 -3.27
N ILE A 42 6.71 0.21 -3.41
CA ILE A 42 5.45 0.92 -3.73
C ILE A 42 4.71 1.33 -2.44
N ALA A 43 4.21 0.36 -1.67
CA ALA A 43 3.40 0.53 -0.46
C ALA A 43 4.25 0.67 0.80
N ARG A 44 5.19 1.61 0.75
CA ARG A 44 6.26 1.85 1.72
C ARG A 44 5.79 1.90 3.18
N ASN A 45 4.63 2.53 3.42
CA ASN A 45 4.06 2.68 4.74
C ASN A 45 3.61 1.35 5.39
N TYR A 46 3.52 0.25 4.63
CA TYR A 46 3.08 -1.03 5.16
C TYR A 46 4.23 -1.80 5.80
N GLY A 47 5.48 -1.50 5.45
CA GLY A 47 6.65 -2.25 5.92
C GLY A 47 6.78 -2.31 7.44
N LEU A 48 6.55 -1.18 8.12
CA LEU A 48 6.56 -1.14 9.59
C LEU A 48 5.41 -1.96 10.19
N GLY A 49 4.24 -1.95 9.57
CA GLY A 49 3.09 -2.74 9.99
C GLY A 49 3.33 -4.25 9.86
N ILE A 50 3.91 -4.67 8.74
CA ILE A 50 4.32 -6.08 8.50
C ILE A 50 5.35 -6.51 9.55
N MET A 51 6.38 -5.70 9.78
CA MET A 51 7.40 -5.97 10.80
C MET A 51 6.78 -6.07 12.19
N GLY A 52 5.92 -5.12 12.56
CA GLY A 52 5.20 -5.11 13.84
C GLY A 52 4.34 -6.34 14.03
N LEU A 53 3.58 -6.73 13.01
CA LEU A 53 2.71 -7.90 13.04
C LEU A 53 3.48 -9.22 13.23
N PHE A 54 4.58 -9.40 12.51
CA PHE A 54 5.44 -10.59 12.66
C PHE A 54 6.23 -10.58 13.98
N LEU A 55 6.68 -9.42 14.45
CA LEU A 55 7.26 -9.29 15.79
C LEU A 55 6.23 -9.66 16.87
N TYR A 56 4.97 -9.25 16.72
CA TYR A 56 3.89 -9.61 17.62
C TYR A 56 3.67 -11.13 17.65
N ALA A 57 3.66 -11.79 16.48
CA ALA A 57 3.56 -13.23 16.36
C ALA A 57 4.73 -13.97 17.05
N ASP A 58 5.98 -13.51 16.89
CA ASP A 58 7.16 -14.07 17.61
C ASP A 58 7.00 -13.97 19.13
N VAL A 59 6.57 -12.80 19.63
CA VAL A 59 6.41 -12.51 21.06
C VAL A 59 5.25 -13.31 21.68
N LEU A 60 4.20 -13.59 20.90
CA LEU A 60 3.09 -14.41 21.36
C LEU A 60 3.46 -15.89 21.46
N THR A 61 4.27 -16.40 20.53
CA THR A 61 4.60 -17.82 20.44
C THR A 61 5.75 -18.23 21.35
N ARG A 62 6.65 -17.31 21.72
CA ARG A 62 7.82 -17.59 22.57
C ARG A 62 7.67 -17.07 24.00
N GLN A 63 8.15 -17.82 24.98
CA GLN A 63 8.30 -17.35 26.36
C GLN A 63 9.59 -16.52 26.50
N GLN A 64 9.53 -15.20 26.28
CA GLN A 64 10.69 -14.31 26.33
C GLN A 64 10.73 -13.44 27.60
N ARG A 65 11.95 -13.15 28.09
CA ARG A 65 12.23 -12.34 29.28
C ARG A 65 11.75 -10.87 29.19
N HIS A 66 11.64 -10.33 27.97
CA HIS A 66 11.20 -8.94 27.70
C HIS A 66 9.87 -8.84 26.94
N ARG A 67 8.96 -9.78 27.22
CA ARG A 67 7.70 -9.93 26.47
C ARG A 67 6.88 -8.63 26.38
N THR A 68 6.78 -7.88 27.46
CA THR A 68 5.96 -6.65 27.50
C THR A 68 6.50 -5.56 26.59
N ALA A 69 7.79 -5.21 26.70
CA ALA A 69 8.40 -4.17 25.88
C ALA A 69 8.32 -4.49 24.38
N LYS A 70 8.59 -5.75 23.99
CA LYS A 70 8.47 -6.17 22.58
C LYS A 70 7.03 -6.17 22.09
N THR A 71 6.06 -6.51 22.95
CA THR A 71 4.62 -6.42 22.62
C THR A 71 4.24 -4.96 22.36
N ILE A 72 4.66 -4.04 23.22
CA ILE A 72 4.40 -2.60 23.06
C ILE A 72 5.00 -2.10 21.75
N ALA A 73 6.28 -2.40 21.50
CA ALA A 73 6.96 -1.98 20.28
C ALA A 73 6.26 -2.51 19.02
N ALA A 74 5.86 -3.78 19.01
CA ALA A 74 5.09 -4.38 17.92
C ALA A 74 3.75 -3.69 17.70
N GLN A 75 3.00 -3.40 18.77
CA GLN A 75 1.71 -2.69 18.69
C GLN A 75 1.88 -1.25 18.20
N VAL A 76 2.91 -0.53 18.67
CA VAL A 76 3.22 0.82 18.17
C VAL A 76 3.45 0.78 16.66
N LEU A 77 4.30 -0.12 16.18
CA LEU A 77 4.60 -0.27 14.75
C LEU A 77 3.33 -0.57 13.93
N MET A 78 2.46 -1.46 14.43
CA MET A 78 1.20 -1.78 13.78
C MET A 78 0.25 -0.57 13.74
N CYS A 79 -0.05 0.01 14.90
CA CYS A 79 -1.03 1.09 15.03
C CYS A 79 -0.61 2.37 14.28
N TRP A 80 0.70 2.67 14.22
CA TRP A 80 1.23 3.86 13.53
C TRP A 80 1.48 3.69 12.03
N SER A 81 1.48 2.46 11.52
CA SER A 81 1.74 2.21 10.10
C SER A 81 0.56 2.61 9.23
N THR A 82 -0.60 1.96 9.42
CA THR A 82 -1.85 2.21 8.69
C THR A 82 -3.08 1.76 9.47
N VAL A 83 -4.26 2.21 9.03
CA VAL A 83 -5.56 1.75 9.53
C VAL A 83 -5.75 0.22 9.40
N HIS A 84 -5.18 -0.42 8.39
CA HIS A 84 -5.28 -1.87 8.20
C HIS A 84 -4.57 -2.63 9.33
N PHE A 85 -3.35 -2.20 9.67
CA PHE A 85 -2.60 -2.83 10.77
C PHE A 85 -3.14 -2.43 12.14
N LEU A 86 -3.73 -1.23 12.29
CA LEU A 86 -4.50 -0.86 13.48
C LEU A 86 -5.68 -1.82 13.71
N ALA A 87 -6.42 -2.16 12.65
CA ALA A 87 -7.51 -3.13 12.72
C ALA A 87 -7.01 -4.53 13.09
N MET A 88 -5.93 -5.00 12.47
CA MET A 88 -5.30 -6.28 12.83
C MET A 88 -4.82 -6.30 14.29
N ALA A 89 -4.22 -5.20 14.76
CA ALA A 89 -3.78 -5.03 16.15
C ALA A 89 -4.95 -5.16 17.13
N LEU A 90 -6.09 -4.54 16.82
CA LEU A 90 -7.32 -4.65 17.59
C LEU A 90 -7.81 -6.09 17.66
N ILE A 91 -7.88 -6.80 16.53
CA ILE A 91 -8.28 -8.21 16.51
C ILE A 91 -7.35 -9.07 17.38
N LEU A 92 -6.04 -8.89 17.25
CA LEU A 92 -5.06 -9.62 18.06
C LEU A 92 -5.18 -9.32 19.56
N PHE A 93 -5.51 -8.08 19.90
CA PHE A 93 -5.81 -7.67 21.27
C PHE A 93 -7.07 -8.37 21.79
N LEU A 94 -8.18 -8.32 21.04
CA LEU A 94 -9.45 -8.96 21.42
C LEU A 94 -9.29 -10.48 21.62
N PHE A 95 -8.60 -11.17 20.70
CA PHE A 95 -8.31 -12.60 20.86
C PHE A 95 -7.49 -12.90 22.11
N ARG A 96 -6.55 -12.03 22.45
CA ARG A 96 -5.74 -12.17 23.67
C ARG A 96 -6.57 -11.92 24.92
N ALA A 97 -7.44 -10.91 24.92
CA ALA A 97 -8.34 -10.60 26.01
C ALA A 97 -9.29 -11.77 26.28
N VAL A 98 -9.98 -12.28 25.25
CA VAL A 98 -10.87 -13.45 25.38
C VAL A 98 -10.13 -14.66 25.93
N HIS A 99 -8.94 -14.96 25.42
CA HIS A 99 -8.13 -16.10 25.89
C HIS A 99 -7.70 -15.93 27.36
N ALA A 100 -7.40 -14.71 27.80
CA ALA A 100 -7.03 -14.44 29.19
C ALA A 100 -8.24 -14.53 30.15
N ILE A 101 -9.43 -14.07 29.72
CA ILE A 101 -10.68 -14.23 30.47
C ILE A 101 -11.00 -15.73 30.65
N GLN A 102 -10.94 -16.51 29.58
CA GLN A 102 -11.21 -17.95 29.60
C GLN A 102 -10.27 -18.72 30.55
N LYS A 103 -9.01 -18.27 30.67
CA LYS A 103 -8.03 -18.89 31.57
C LYS A 103 -8.14 -18.46 33.03
N LYS A 104 -9.08 -17.57 33.38
CA LYS A 104 -9.19 -16.97 34.72
C LYS A 104 -7.83 -16.44 35.23
N ASP A 105 -7.06 -15.85 34.32
CA ASP A 105 -5.73 -15.31 34.63
C ASP A 105 -5.94 -13.99 35.40
N ASN A 106 -6.20 -14.07 36.71
CA ASN A 106 -6.65 -12.94 37.54
C ASN A 106 -5.52 -11.98 37.96
N GLY A 107 -4.37 -12.03 37.30
CA GLY A 107 -3.27 -11.10 37.59
C GLY A 107 -3.61 -9.69 37.11
N LEU A 108 -4.21 -8.87 37.98
CA LEU A 108 -4.61 -7.48 37.67
C LEU A 108 -3.45 -6.64 37.11
N VAL A 109 -2.23 -6.85 37.64
CA VAL A 109 -0.98 -6.24 37.15
C VAL A 109 -0.59 -6.73 35.75
N LYS A 110 -0.90 -7.99 35.43
CA LYS A 110 -0.62 -8.60 34.12
C LYS A 110 -1.59 -8.10 33.07
N TRP A 111 -2.86 -7.92 33.44
CA TRP A 111 -3.89 -7.27 32.63
C TRP A 111 -3.58 -5.81 32.38
N ALA A 112 -3.29 -5.03 33.41
CA ALA A 112 -2.94 -3.62 33.28
C ALA A 112 -1.76 -3.39 32.32
N LYS A 113 -0.75 -4.26 32.34
CA LYS A 113 0.40 -4.20 31.40
C LYS A 113 0.04 -4.57 29.95
N ILE A 114 -0.97 -5.42 29.74
CA ILE A 114 -1.46 -5.79 28.40
C ILE A 114 -2.36 -4.70 27.85
N GLU A 115 -3.22 -4.14 28.69
CA GLU A 115 -4.12 -3.03 28.40
C GLU A 115 -3.34 -1.75 28.07
N LEU A 116 -2.39 -1.33 28.91
CA LEU A 116 -1.53 -0.17 28.62
C LEU A 116 -0.75 -0.31 27.31
N ALA A 117 -0.34 -1.54 26.97
CA ALA A 117 0.41 -1.81 25.74
C ALA A 117 -0.40 -1.65 24.45
N PHE A 118 -1.73 -1.73 24.53
CA PHE A 118 -2.62 -1.54 23.41
C PHE A 118 -3.30 -0.16 23.45
N ILE A 119 -3.83 0.23 24.60
CA ILE A 119 -4.55 1.50 24.80
C ILE A 119 -3.68 2.68 24.40
N LEU A 120 -2.42 2.75 24.83
CA LEU A 120 -1.59 3.92 24.54
C LEU A 120 -1.35 4.10 23.02
N PRO A 121 -0.83 3.11 22.27
CA PRO A 121 -0.68 3.25 20.82
C PRO A 121 -2.01 3.44 20.09
N PHE A 122 -3.06 2.74 20.53
CA PHE A 122 -4.40 2.83 19.92
C PHE A 122 -5.00 4.22 20.12
N SER A 123 -5.04 4.74 21.35
CA SER A 123 -5.57 6.06 21.67
C SER A 123 -4.81 7.16 20.94
N VAL A 124 -3.47 7.09 20.88
CA VAL A 124 -2.69 8.06 20.09
C VAL A 124 -3.05 7.96 18.61
N SER A 125 -3.20 6.76 18.06
CA SER A 125 -3.60 6.58 16.66
C SER A 125 -5.01 7.11 16.41
N VAL A 126 -5.96 6.87 17.32
CA VAL A 126 -7.31 7.43 17.26
C VAL A 126 -7.31 8.94 17.37
N LEU A 127 -6.45 9.54 18.19
CA LEU A 127 -6.31 11.00 18.31
C LEU A 127 -5.70 11.61 17.04
N VAL A 128 -4.70 10.95 16.44
CA VAL A 128 -4.08 11.37 15.18
C VAL A 128 -5.05 11.21 14.00
N LEU A 129 -5.83 10.13 14.00
CA LEU A 129 -6.86 9.84 13.01
C LEU A 129 -8.21 10.50 13.34
N TRP A 130 -8.31 11.19 14.48
CA TRP A 130 -9.58 11.73 14.94
C TRP A 130 -10.07 12.69 13.87
N PRO A 131 -11.30 12.50 13.37
CA PRO A 131 -11.77 13.30 12.27
C PRO A 131 -11.69 14.76 12.67
N THR A 132 -10.91 15.54 11.93
CA THR A 132 -11.23 16.96 11.76
C THR A 132 -12.65 16.99 11.17
N GLY A 133 -13.43 18.06 11.35
CA GLY A 133 -14.78 18.16 10.75
C GLY A 133 -14.82 17.95 9.22
N LYS A 134 -13.66 17.76 8.58
CA LYS A 134 -13.40 17.41 7.18
C LYS A 134 -12.86 15.97 7.01
N GLY A 135 -13.25 15.01 7.85
CA GLY A 135 -12.74 13.63 7.81
C GLY A 135 -12.91 12.94 6.43
N GLN A 136 -12.04 11.96 6.16
CA GLN A 136 -11.93 11.25 4.87
C GLN A 136 -13.17 10.42 4.49
N PHE A 137 -13.99 10.03 5.46
CA PHE A 137 -15.15 9.19 5.21
C PHE A 137 -16.35 10.06 4.82
N SER A 138 -16.81 9.93 3.58
CA SER A 138 -18.06 10.58 3.17
C SER A 138 -19.24 9.99 3.96
N SER A 139 -20.31 10.77 4.12
CA SER A 139 -21.57 10.26 4.66
C SER A 139 -22.17 9.14 3.82
N SER A 140 -21.75 9.02 2.55
CA SER A 140 -22.15 7.99 1.59
C SER A 140 -21.20 6.79 1.50
N LEU A 141 -20.27 6.62 2.44
CA LEU A 141 -19.32 5.50 2.40
C LEU A 141 -20.02 4.13 2.25
N MET A 142 -21.15 3.97 2.95
CA MET A 142 -21.93 2.73 2.90
C MET A 142 -22.63 2.50 1.55
N ASP A 143 -22.83 3.55 0.76
CA ASP A 143 -23.46 3.47 -0.56
C ASP A 143 -22.47 2.98 -1.64
N GLN A 144 -21.17 2.93 -1.32
CA GLN A 144 -20.10 2.59 -2.26
C GLN A 144 -19.70 1.11 -2.23
N PHE A 145 -20.56 0.23 -1.71
CA PHE A 145 -20.26 -1.20 -1.61
C PHE A 145 -19.95 -1.84 -2.99
N GLN A 146 -18.76 -2.39 -3.13
CA GLN A 146 -18.29 -3.05 -4.34
C GLN A 146 -18.02 -4.54 -4.08
N ALA A 147 -19.03 -5.38 -4.30
CA ALA A 147 -18.94 -6.82 -4.05
C ALA A 147 -17.80 -7.51 -4.82
N GLN A 148 -17.45 -7.01 -6.01
CA GLN A 148 -16.34 -7.52 -6.82
C GLN A 148 -15.01 -7.45 -6.06
N ASN A 149 -14.82 -6.46 -5.19
CA ASN A 149 -13.58 -6.29 -4.45
C ASN A 149 -13.30 -7.46 -3.52
N LEU A 150 -14.32 -8.15 -2.99
CA LEU A 150 -14.16 -9.35 -2.16
C LEU A 150 -13.50 -10.49 -2.94
N ARG A 151 -13.96 -10.71 -4.17
CA ARG A 151 -13.38 -11.74 -5.05
C ARG A 151 -11.96 -11.37 -5.43
N ASP A 152 -11.77 -10.12 -5.85
CA ASP A 152 -10.52 -9.64 -6.39
C ASP A 152 -9.45 -9.58 -5.28
N SER A 153 -9.80 -9.15 -4.06
CA SER A 153 -8.88 -9.12 -2.91
C SER A 153 -8.42 -10.52 -2.51
N LEU A 154 -9.36 -11.47 -2.37
CA LEU A 154 -9.05 -12.85 -2.01
C LEU A 154 -8.20 -13.53 -3.08
N SER A 155 -8.47 -13.28 -4.36
CA SER A 155 -7.67 -13.82 -5.46
C SER A 155 -6.28 -13.20 -5.50
N ASN A 156 -6.20 -11.86 -5.55
CA ASN A 156 -4.95 -11.11 -5.72
C ASN A 156 -4.02 -11.18 -4.52
N SER A 157 -4.55 -11.54 -3.34
CA SER A 157 -3.73 -11.79 -2.15
C SER A 157 -2.81 -13.00 -2.30
N MET A 158 -3.24 -14.05 -3.02
CA MET A 158 -2.46 -15.27 -3.26
C MET A 158 -1.84 -15.29 -4.65
N LEU A 159 -2.55 -14.79 -5.66
CA LEU A 159 -2.12 -14.79 -7.04
C LEU A 159 -2.17 -13.34 -7.51
N PRO A 160 -1.16 -12.51 -7.19
CA PRO A 160 -1.17 -11.13 -7.64
C PRO A 160 -1.17 -11.10 -9.17
N PHE A 161 -1.71 -10.00 -9.70
CA PHE A 161 -1.96 -9.72 -11.12
C PHE A 161 -3.20 -10.46 -11.64
N ASP A 162 -4.21 -9.67 -12.02
CA ASP A 162 -5.57 -10.07 -12.37
C ASP A 162 -5.58 -11.11 -13.50
N LEU A 163 -5.43 -12.37 -13.15
CA LEU A 163 -5.77 -13.46 -14.05
C LEU A 163 -7.29 -13.46 -14.23
N PRO A 164 -7.78 -13.39 -15.47
CA PRO A 164 -9.21 -13.37 -15.71
C PRO A 164 -9.84 -14.71 -15.28
N GLY A 165 -10.93 -14.62 -14.51
CA GLY A 165 -11.82 -15.74 -14.26
C GLY A 165 -12.02 -16.09 -12.79
N TRP A 166 -13.07 -16.88 -12.54
CA TRP A 166 -13.48 -17.33 -11.20
C TRP A 166 -12.57 -18.42 -10.61
N TRP A 167 -11.71 -19.03 -11.43
CA TRP A 167 -10.84 -20.11 -11.00
C TRP A 167 -9.74 -19.64 -10.03
N THR A 168 -9.22 -18.43 -10.19
CA THR A 168 -8.19 -17.85 -9.31
C THR A 168 -8.73 -17.65 -7.90
N PHE A 169 -9.97 -17.18 -7.80
CA PHE A 169 -10.71 -17.09 -6.55
C PHE A 169 -10.86 -18.46 -5.89
N ILE A 170 -11.27 -19.49 -6.64
CA ILE A 170 -11.39 -20.84 -6.08
C ILE A 170 -10.05 -21.40 -5.60
N ILE A 171 -8.99 -21.22 -6.38
CA ILE A 171 -7.64 -21.64 -6.01
C ILE A 171 -7.20 -20.93 -4.72
N ALA A 172 -7.44 -19.62 -4.62
CA ALA A 172 -7.13 -18.85 -3.42
C ALA A 172 -7.92 -19.36 -2.20
N ILE A 173 -9.24 -19.53 -2.32
CA ILE A 173 -10.08 -20.08 -1.23
C ILE A 173 -9.61 -21.48 -0.82
N ALA A 174 -9.33 -22.36 -1.79
CA ALA A 174 -8.80 -23.69 -1.51
C ALA A 174 -7.45 -23.62 -0.79
N GLY A 175 -6.55 -22.71 -1.22
CA GLY A 175 -5.28 -22.44 -0.57
C GLY A 175 -5.44 -21.99 0.88
N TYR A 176 -6.33 -21.02 1.13
CA TYR A 176 -6.68 -20.55 2.48
C TYR A 176 -7.19 -21.68 3.36
N LEU A 177 -8.17 -22.45 2.88
CA LEU A 177 -8.78 -23.55 3.63
C LEU A 177 -7.75 -24.64 3.96
N LEU A 178 -6.94 -25.04 2.99
CA LEU A 178 -5.88 -26.04 3.18
C LEU A 178 -4.84 -25.57 4.21
N LEU A 179 -4.39 -24.32 4.13
CA LEU A 179 -3.40 -23.77 5.06
C LEU A 179 -3.96 -23.64 6.48
N LEU A 180 -5.19 -23.17 6.64
CA LEU A 180 -5.85 -23.04 7.94
C LEU A 180 -6.13 -24.41 8.57
N ALA A 181 -6.59 -25.38 7.77
CA ALA A 181 -6.82 -26.77 8.19
C ALA A 181 -5.52 -27.48 8.60
N GLY A 182 -4.38 -27.04 8.08
CA GLY A 182 -3.05 -27.54 8.42
C GLY A 182 -2.50 -27.09 9.78
N THR A 183 -3.17 -26.18 10.49
CA THR A 183 -2.70 -25.69 11.81
C THR A 183 -3.01 -26.64 12.97
N ASP A 184 -2.31 -26.49 14.10
CA ASP A 184 -2.60 -27.25 15.34
C ASP A 184 -4.02 -26.99 15.86
N ARG A 185 -4.60 -25.82 15.54
CA ARG A 185 -5.91 -25.35 16.04
C ARG A 185 -6.73 -24.72 14.90
N PRO A 186 -7.24 -25.52 13.95
CA PRO A 186 -7.83 -25.01 12.71
C PRO A 186 -9.02 -24.09 12.95
N LEU A 187 -9.91 -24.40 13.90
CA LEU A 187 -11.06 -23.53 14.21
C LEU A 187 -10.63 -22.18 14.80
N ARG A 188 -9.62 -22.17 15.67
CA ARG A 188 -9.07 -20.92 16.23
C ARG A 188 -8.37 -20.10 15.14
N ALA A 189 -7.58 -20.76 14.30
CA ALA A 189 -6.92 -20.14 13.17
C ALA A 189 -7.94 -19.53 12.19
N ALA A 190 -8.96 -20.30 11.81
CA ALA A 190 -10.04 -19.84 10.95
C ALA A 190 -10.80 -18.66 11.58
N GLY A 191 -11.17 -18.73 12.86
CA GLY A 191 -11.82 -17.62 13.55
C GLY A 191 -10.97 -16.34 13.60
N MET A 192 -9.67 -16.48 13.87
CA MET A 192 -8.73 -15.35 13.83
C MET A 192 -8.60 -14.78 12.41
N PHE A 193 -8.44 -15.65 11.42
CA PHE A 193 -8.32 -15.24 10.02
C PHE A 193 -9.57 -14.49 9.57
N LEU A 194 -10.75 -15.10 9.73
CA LEU A 194 -12.03 -14.53 9.34
C LEU A 194 -12.28 -13.18 10.03
N ALA A 195 -12.03 -13.06 11.34
CA ALA A 195 -12.22 -11.77 12.03
C ALA A 195 -11.35 -10.65 11.46
N GLY A 196 -10.07 -10.92 11.16
CA GLY A 196 -9.19 -9.92 10.55
C GLY A 196 -9.53 -9.66 9.08
N ALA A 197 -9.79 -10.72 8.31
CA ALA A 197 -10.19 -10.64 6.91
C ALA A 197 -11.48 -9.83 6.76
N SER A 198 -12.52 -10.08 7.56
CA SER A 198 -13.78 -9.33 7.48
C SER A 198 -13.62 -7.82 7.67
N ILE A 199 -12.73 -7.37 8.56
CA ILE A 199 -12.50 -5.93 8.73
C ILE A 199 -11.72 -5.36 7.54
N LEU A 200 -10.72 -6.09 7.02
CA LEU A 200 -9.98 -5.68 5.83
C LEU A 200 -10.90 -5.61 4.61
N GLU A 201 -11.73 -6.62 4.39
CA GLU A 201 -12.71 -6.66 3.31
C GLU A 201 -13.76 -5.57 3.46
N ALA A 202 -14.21 -5.26 4.67
CA ALA A 202 -15.09 -4.10 4.87
C ALA A 202 -14.39 -2.82 4.40
N ILE A 203 -13.12 -2.62 4.75
CA ILE A 203 -12.36 -1.47 4.25
C ILE A 203 -12.23 -1.52 2.72
N PHE A 204 -11.94 -2.67 2.11
CA PHE A 204 -11.74 -2.79 0.67
C PHE A 204 -13.04 -2.62 -0.12
N CYS A 205 -14.14 -3.22 0.32
CA CYS A 205 -15.43 -3.16 -0.36
C CYS A 205 -16.12 -1.80 -0.24
N PHE A 206 -15.91 -1.06 0.86
CA PHE A 206 -16.58 0.23 1.07
C PHE A 206 -15.72 1.45 0.74
N LYS A 207 -14.39 1.36 0.81
CA LYS A 207 -13.51 2.53 0.66
C LYS A 207 -12.64 2.51 -0.59
N TYR A 208 -12.09 1.36 -0.97
CA TYR A 208 -11.10 1.30 -2.03
C TYR A 208 -11.73 0.81 -3.33
N TYR A 209 -11.75 1.66 -4.36
CA TYR A 209 -12.11 1.26 -5.71
C TYR A 209 -10.97 0.41 -6.28
N SER A 210 -11.23 -0.87 -6.54
CA SER A 210 -10.26 -1.92 -6.86
C SER A 210 -9.11 -2.06 -5.83
N GLY A 211 -9.10 -3.17 -5.10
CA GLY A 211 -8.01 -3.50 -4.17
C GLY A 211 -6.70 -3.70 -4.93
N ALA A 212 -5.95 -2.61 -5.15
CA ALA A 212 -4.60 -2.65 -5.71
C ALA A 212 -3.80 -3.75 -4.97
N PRO A 213 -2.88 -4.47 -5.64
CA PRO A 213 -2.20 -5.64 -5.07
C PRO A 213 -1.67 -5.44 -3.64
N ARG A 214 -1.16 -4.24 -3.32
CA ARG A 214 -0.80 -3.81 -1.95
C ARG A 214 -1.87 -4.08 -0.88
N HIS A 215 -3.13 -3.73 -1.13
CA HIS A 215 -4.23 -3.88 -0.17
C HIS A 215 -4.58 -5.36 -0.02
N SER A 216 -4.82 -6.03 -1.14
CA SER A 216 -5.20 -7.45 -1.22
C SER A 216 -4.14 -8.35 -0.56
N GLY A 217 -2.85 -8.08 -0.78
CA GLY A 217 -1.76 -8.82 -0.15
C GLY A 217 -1.77 -8.79 1.38
N LEU A 218 -2.44 -7.82 2.02
CA LEU A 218 -2.56 -7.78 3.48
C LEU A 218 -3.31 -8.97 4.05
N LEU A 219 -4.23 -9.58 3.28
CA LEU A 219 -4.89 -10.84 3.64
C LEU A 219 -3.88 -11.98 3.74
N PHE A 220 -2.92 -12.03 2.82
CA PHE A 220 -1.86 -13.03 2.82
C PHE A 220 -0.86 -12.81 3.96
N VAL A 221 -0.47 -11.56 4.23
CA VAL A 221 0.35 -11.21 5.41
C VAL A 221 -0.38 -11.60 6.70
N TRP A 222 -1.69 -11.33 6.78
CA TRP A 222 -2.52 -11.72 7.92
C TRP A 222 -2.59 -13.24 8.08
N LEU A 223 -2.81 -13.98 6.98
CA LEU A 223 -2.77 -15.44 6.98
C LEU A 223 -1.46 -15.95 7.56
N CYS A 224 -0.31 -15.49 7.04
CA CYS A 224 1.01 -15.91 7.53
C CYS A 224 1.15 -15.73 9.05
N SER A 225 0.61 -14.62 9.58
CA SER A 225 0.64 -14.31 11.01
C SER A 225 -0.28 -15.22 11.83
N VAL A 226 -1.47 -15.51 11.32
CA VAL A 226 -2.43 -16.44 11.93
C VAL A 226 -1.87 -17.85 11.98
N LEU A 227 -1.26 -18.31 10.88
CA LEU A 227 -0.61 -19.62 10.77
C LEU A 227 0.57 -19.73 11.75
N TRP A 228 1.35 -18.66 11.91
CA TRP A 228 2.45 -18.63 12.87
C TRP A 228 1.92 -18.71 14.31
N ILE A 229 0.96 -17.86 14.69
CA ILE A 229 0.40 -17.83 16.05
C ILE A 229 -0.26 -19.17 16.43
N ASN A 230 -0.95 -19.81 15.48
CA ASN A 230 -1.66 -21.07 15.71
C ASN A 230 -0.83 -22.31 15.41
N GLY A 231 0.46 -22.14 15.13
CA GLY A 231 1.46 -23.19 15.08
C GLY A 231 1.19 -24.22 14.00
N ILE A 232 1.60 -23.92 12.76
CA ILE A 232 2.00 -25.02 11.87
C ILE A 232 3.32 -25.57 12.42
N LYS A 233 3.24 -26.58 13.29
CA LYS A 233 4.45 -27.21 13.84
C LYS A 233 4.97 -28.24 12.85
N PHE A 234 5.92 -27.83 12.01
CA PHE A 234 6.82 -28.77 11.35
C PHE A 234 7.79 -29.31 12.42
N LYS A 235 7.32 -30.27 13.22
CA LYS A 235 8.16 -30.91 14.24
C LYS A 235 9.31 -31.63 13.54
N SER A 236 10.53 -31.09 13.65
CA SER A 236 11.75 -31.65 13.05
C SER A 236 12.17 -33.00 13.63
N ASN A 237 11.42 -33.59 14.57
CA ASN A 237 11.85 -34.78 15.31
C ASN A 237 10.73 -35.79 15.61
N ARG A 238 9.55 -35.67 14.98
CA ARG A 238 8.60 -36.80 14.92
C ARG A 238 8.91 -37.56 13.65
N GLN A 239 9.10 -38.88 13.76
CA GLN A 239 9.12 -39.78 12.62
C GLN A 239 7.96 -39.38 11.70
N ILE A 240 8.30 -38.89 10.50
CA ILE A 240 7.33 -38.53 9.47
C ILE A 240 6.63 -39.84 9.11
N THR A 241 5.51 -40.12 9.76
CA THR A 241 4.65 -41.19 9.33
C THR A 241 4.09 -40.77 7.97
N ARG A 242 3.94 -41.74 7.05
CA ARG A 242 3.54 -41.54 5.65
C ARG A 242 2.19 -40.82 5.43
N ALA A 243 1.51 -40.34 6.47
CA ALA A 243 0.13 -39.86 6.41
C ALA A 243 -0.10 -38.43 6.93
N ASP A 244 0.93 -37.66 7.30
CA ASP A 244 0.71 -36.26 7.72
C ASP A 244 0.71 -35.33 6.50
N TRP A 245 -0.35 -35.44 5.68
CA TRP A 245 -0.57 -34.63 4.47
C TRP A 245 -0.42 -33.11 4.73
N ARG A 246 -0.61 -32.67 5.98
CA ARG A 246 -0.39 -31.29 6.45
C ARG A 246 1.06 -30.82 6.26
N LEU A 247 2.03 -31.73 6.38
CA LEU A 247 3.46 -31.46 6.15
C LEU A 247 3.79 -31.28 4.67
N LEU A 248 2.96 -31.77 3.76
CA LEU A 248 3.14 -31.64 2.31
C LEU A 248 2.29 -30.52 1.71
N ALA A 249 1.06 -30.35 2.18
CA ALA A 249 0.12 -29.36 1.65
C ALA A 249 0.61 -27.93 1.86
N ALA A 250 1.12 -27.57 3.03
CA ALA A 250 1.56 -26.19 3.28
C ALA A 250 2.81 -25.81 2.47
N PRO A 251 3.89 -26.62 2.39
CA PRO A 251 5.00 -26.35 1.49
C PRO A 251 4.59 -26.37 0.02
N LEU A 252 3.71 -27.29 -0.40
CA LEU A 252 3.24 -27.34 -1.78
C LEU A 252 2.44 -26.08 -2.15
N THR A 253 1.51 -25.65 -1.31
CA THR A 253 0.75 -24.40 -1.54
C THR A 253 1.69 -23.19 -1.59
N ALA A 254 2.69 -23.12 -0.72
CA ALA A 254 3.68 -22.05 -0.74
C ALA A 254 4.61 -22.10 -1.98
N TRP A 255 4.96 -23.30 -2.43
CA TRP A 255 5.71 -23.50 -3.66
C TRP A 255 4.90 -23.12 -4.89
N LEU A 256 3.61 -23.47 -4.95
CA LEU A 256 2.71 -23.04 -6.02
C LEU A 256 2.53 -21.53 -6.02
N PHE A 257 2.34 -20.93 -4.83
CA PHE A 257 2.32 -19.48 -4.64
C PHE A 257 3.61 -18.84 -5.18
N PHE A 258 4.78 -19.39 -4.84
CA PHE A 258 6.05 -18.87 -5.30
C PHE A 258 6.33 -19.08 -6.77
N ALA A 259 6.06 -20.27 -7.31
CA ALA A 259 6.20 -20.56 -8.72
C ALA A 259 5.37 -19.59 -9.56
N TRP A 260 4.22 -19.15 -9.04
CA TRP A 260 3.41 -18.09 -9.63
C TRP A 260 4.02 -16.69 -9.45
N ASN A 261 4.44 -16.36 -8.23
CA ASN A 261 4.91 -15.01 -7.88
C ASN A 261 6.32 -14.70 -8.41
N PHE A 262 7.17 -15.69 -8.63
CA PHE A 262 8.57 -15.48 -8.99
C PHE A 262 8.74 -14.87 -10.39
N PRO A 263 8.11 -15.38 -11.46
CA PRO A 263 8.19 -14.76 -12.79
C PRO A 263 7.72 -13.31 -12.78
N VAL A 264 6.65 -13.04 -12.03
CA VAL A 264 6.10 -11.71 -11.82
C VAL A 264 7.11 -10.79 -11.13
N THR A 265 7.67 -11.25 -10.00
CA THR A 265 8.67 -10.52 -9.22
C THR A 265 9.90 -10.19 -10.06
N TRP A 266 10.41 -11.18 -10.79
CA TRP A 266 11.55 -11.02 -11.68
C TRP A 266 11.26 -9.99 -12.78
N SER A 267 10.11 -10.11 -13.44
CA SER A 267 9.71 -9.19 -14.51
C SER A 267 9.61 -7.76 -14.00
N VAL A 268 9.02 -7.57 -12.82
CA VAL A 268 8.91 -6.28 -12.15
C VAL A 268 10.28 -5.69 -11.79
N TRP A 269 11.19 -6.47 -11.20
CA TRP A 269 12.54 -5.99 -10.89
C TRP A 269 13.34 -5.63 -12.12
N ARG A 270 13.18 -6.41 -13.19
CA ARG A 270 13.77 -6.10 -14.49
C ARG A 270 13.22 -4.78 -15.03
N LEU A 271 11.90 -4.58 -14.98
CA LEU A 271 11.26 -3.33 -15.41
C LEU A 271 11.74 -2.13 -14.59
N GLU A 272 11.87 -2.27 -13.26
CA GLU A 272 12.39 -1.21 -12.38
C GLU A 272 13.87 -0.89 -12.66
N TYR A 273 14.66 -1.88 -13.05
CA TYR A 273 16.06 -1.67 -13.43
C TYR A 273 16.19 -0.97 -14.79
N GLU A 274 15.35 -1.35 -15.74
CA GLU A 274 15.37 -0.81 -17.10
C GLU A 274 14.70 0.57 -17.18
N MET A 275 13.70 0.85 -16.34
CA MET A 275 12.80 1.99 -16.46
C MET A 275 12.28 2.49 -15.11
N ASN A 276 11.98 3.78 -15.02
CA ASN A 276 11.41 4.36 -13.81
C ASN A 276 9.95 3.89 -13.60
N PHE A 277 9.62 3.57 -12.35
CA PHE A 277 8.23 3.31 -11.93
C PHE A 277 7.30 4.51 -12.12
N SER A 278 7.81 5.72 -11.86
CA SER A 278 7.08 6.98 -11.89
C SER A 278 7.94 8.05 -12.55
N ASP A 279 7.33 8.85 -13.42
CA ASP A 279 7.97 9.96 -14.12
C ASP A 279 8.16 11.19 -13.19
N ALA A 280 7.81 11.06 -11.91
CA ALA A 280 7.87 12.16 -10.95
C ALA A 280 9.29 12.70 -10.75
N ILE A 281 10.32 11.84 -10.84
CA ILE A 281 11.73 12.25 -10.68
C ILE A 281 12.16 13.09 -11.89
N GLU A 282 11.86 12.64 -13.10
CA GLU A 282 12.18 13.30 -14.36
C GLU A 282 11.42 14.63 -14.46
N ALA A 283 10.13 14.62 -14.12
CA ALA A 283 9.31 15.83 -14.06
C ALA A 283 9.89 16.83 -13.04
N ALA A 284 10.32 16.38 -11.86
CA ALA A 284 10.92 17.26 -10.86
C ALA A 284 12.26 17.83 -11.33
N LYS A 285 13.14 17.01 -11.92
CA LYS A 285 14.42 17.46 -12.50
C LYS A 285 14.18 18.52 -13.57
N PHE A 286 13.21 18.30 -14.45
CA PHE A 286 12.85 19.25 -15.49
C PHE A 286 12.30 20.57 -14.92
N LEU A 287 11.34 20.50 -14.00
CA LEU A 287 10.75 21.69 -13.38
C LEU A 287 11.76 22.47 -12.53
N ASN A 288 12.80 21.81 -12.03
CA ASN A 288 13.88 22.43 -11.27
C ASN A 288 15.00 23.00 -12.17
N SER A 289 14.87 22.91 -13.50
CA SER A 289 15.77 23.61 -14.42
C SER A 289 15.63 25.13 -14.26
N THR A 290 16.73 25.87 -14.46
CA THR A 290 16.86 27.28 -14.08
C THR A 290 15.82 28.21 -14.75
N GLU A 291 15.33 27.88 -15.93
CA GLU A 291 14.33 28.69 -16.63
C GLU A 291 12.88 28.44 -16.17
N ILE A 292 12.60 27.24 -15.65
CA ILE A 292 11.25 26.81 -15.27
C ILE A 292 11.03 26.95 -13.76
N ALA A 293 12.09 26.78 -12.97
CA ALA A 293 12.03 26.80 -11.51
C ALA A 293 11.48 28.11 -10.93
N THR A 294 11.58 29.23 -11.67
CA THR A 294 11.07 30.54 -11.24
C THR A 294 9.59 30.77 -11.56
N ARG A 295 8.94 29.83 -12.26
CA ARG A 295 7.58 29.99 -12.76
C ARG A 295 6.56 29.36 -11.80
N GLU A 296 5.34 29.88 -11.85
CA GLU A 296 4.18 29.23 -11.21
C GLU A 296 3.94 27.87 -11.88
N VAL A 297 3.89 26.80 -11.09
CA VAL A 297 3.53 25.46 -11.57
C VAL A 297 2.11 25.15 -11.12
N ILE A 298 1.25 24.88 -12.09
CA ILE A 298 -0.15 24.49 -11.89
C ILE A 298 -0.25 23.00 -12.10
N CYS A 299 -0.98 22.31 -11.22
CA CYS A 299 -1.00 20.85 -11.23
C CYS A 299 -2.41 20.26 -11.14
N TRP A 300 -2.68 19.24 -11.95
CA TRP A 300 -3.96 18.52 -11.94
C TRP A 300 -3.85 17.04 -12.36
N PRO A 301 -4.45 16.09 -11.60
CA PRO A 301 -5.00 16.23 -10.26
C PRO A 301 -3.93 16.48 -9.19
N PRO A 302 -4.29 17.14 -8.07
CA PRO A 302 -3.33 17.54 -7.03
C PRO A 302 -2.59 16.36 -6.39
N ARG A 303 -3.32 15.28 -6.05
CA ARG A 303 -2.79 14.06 -5.44
C ARG A 303 -1.58 13.50 -6.17
N ASN A 304 -1.73 13.31 -7.46
CA ASN A 304 -0.72 12.62 -8.25
C ASN A 304 0.46 13.54 -8.55
N CYS A 305 0.20 14.82 -8.82
CA CYS A 305 1.28 15.78 -9.01
C CYS A 305 2.10 16.01 -7.73
N SER A 306 1.55 15.71 -6.55
CA SER A 306 2.31 15.74 -5.29
C SER A 306 3.47 14.73 -5.26
N ALA A 307 3.44 13.68 -6.11
CA ALA A 307 4.57 12.77 -6.26
C ALA A 307 5.83 13.49 -6.77
N ILE A 308 5.66 14.51 -7.63
CA ILE A 308 6.76 15.35 -8.14
C ILE A 308 7.38 16.16 -7.00
N LEU A 309 6.54 16.72 -6.12
CA LEU A 309 6.97 17.58 -5.00
C LEU A 309 7.88 16.84 -4.00
N ALA A 310 7.81 15.50 -3.93
CA ALA A 310 8.72 14.70 -3.12
C ALA A 310 10.20 14.79 -3.56
N TYR A 311 10.46 15.23 -4.79
CA TYR A 311 11.80 15.38 -5.38
C TYR A 311 12.19 16.84 -5.63
N MET A 312 11.36 17.80 -5.18
CA MET A 312 11.61 19.23 -5.30
C MET A 312 12.06 19.83 -3.96
N PRO A 313 12.61 21.07 -3.95
CA PRO A 313 12.90 21.77 -2.71
C PRO A 313 11.68 21.83 -1.78
N VAL A 314 11.90 21.72 -0.47
CA VAL A 314 10.83 21.71 0.55
C VAL A 314 9.98 22.98 0.55
N SER A 315 10.49 24.08 -0.02
CA SER A 315 9.78 25.34 -0.21
C SER A 315 8.87 25.39 -1.44
N THR A 316 9.00 24.45 -2.37
CA THR A 316 8.23 24.43 -3.62
C THR A 316 6.76 24.14 -3.35
N ARG A 317 5.88 24.83 -4.07
CA ARG A 317 4.43 24.65 -3.99
C ARG A 317 3.85 24.67 -5.39
N PHE A 318 2.88 23.80 -5.67
CA PHE A 318 2.11 23.84 -6.91
C PHE A 318 0.75 24.47 -6.66
N TRP A 319 0.24 25.25 -7.60
CA TRP A 319 -1.11 25.79 -7.52
C TRP A 319 -2.13 24.74 -8.01
N SER A 320 -3.19 24.54 -7.23
CA SER A 320 -4.27 23.60 -7.54
C SER A 320 -5.53 24.36 -8.00
N PRO A 321 -6.06 24.06 -9.20
CA PRO A 321 -7.25 24.76 -9.71
C PRO A 321 -8.51 24.59 -8.89
N PHE A 322 -8.64 23.45 -8.23
CA PHE A 322 -9.88 23.12 -7.52
C PHE A 322 -9.84 23.51 -6.06
N LEU A 323 -8.65 23.51 -5.46
CA LEU A 323 -8.47 24.03 -4.11
C LEU A 323 -8.25 25.55 -4.11
N ASN A 324 -8.07 26.16 -5.29
CA ASN A 324 -7.75 27.57 -5.49
C ASN A 324 -6.64 28.06 -4.55
N ARG A 325 -5.61 27.24 -4.36
CA ARG A 325 -4.49 27.52 -3.45
C ARG A 325 -3.24 26.75 -3.85
N LYS A 326 -2.10 27.23 -3.33
CA LYS A 326 -0.81 26.54 -3.42
C LYS A 326 -0.77 25.36 -2.44
N ILE A 327 -0.23 24.23 -2.88
CA ILE A 327 -0.15 22.98 -2.13
C ILE A 327 1.27 22.41 -2.10
N THR A 328 1.59 21.68 -1.03
CA THR A 328 2.84 20.92 -0.82
C THR A 328 2.63 19.45 -1.06
N PHE A 329 1.70 18.90 -0.32
CA PHE A 329 1.27 17.53 -0.38
C PHE A 329 -0.24 17.60 -0.32
N ASP A 330 -0.88 16.66 -1.02
CA ASP A 330 -2.31 16.56 -0.93
C ASP A 330 -2.69 16.09 0.48
N HIS A 331 -3.61 16.82 1.11
CA HIS A 331 -4.15 16.41 2.39
C HIS A 331 -5.31 15.47 2.11
N TRP A 332 -5.33 14.32 2.77
CA TRP A 332 -6.40 13.35 2.60
C TRP A 332 -7.62 13.75 3.44
N ASP A 333 -8.21 14.89 3.09
CA ASP A 333 -9.40 15.46 3.72
C ASP A 333 -10.62 15.43 2.78
N ARG A 334 -11.79 15.81 3.31
CA ARG A 334 -13.04 15.86 2.56
C ARG A 334 -12.98 16.77 1.34
N GLU A 335 -12.30 17.92 1.45
CA GLU A 335 -12.17 18.91 0.38
C GLU A 335 -11.39 18.28 -0.79
N SER A 336 -10.25 17.66 -0.50
CA SER A 336 -9.47 16.88 -1.47
C SER A 336 -10.26 15.71 -2.05
N HIS A 337 -11.05 15.00 -1.23
CA HIS A 337 -11.90 13.91 -1.71
C HIS A 337 -13.01 14.39 -2.66
N GLU A 338 -13.64 15.52 -2.37
CA GLU A 338 -14.63 16.14 -3.27
C GLU A 338 -13.97 16.56 -4.59
N VAL A 339 -12.75 17.09 -4.54
CA VAL A 339 -11.93 17.37 -5.72
C VAL A 339 -11.55 16.08 -6.47
N HIS A 340 -11.30 14.97 -5.77
CA HIS A 340 -11.05 13.67 -6.40
C HIS A 340 -12.27 13.12 -7.12
N GLY A 341 -13.47 13.33 -6.57
CA GLY A 341 -14.73 13.03 -7.26
C GLY A 341 -14.86 13.75 -8.61
N GLN A 342 -14.09 14.82 -8.82
CA GLN A 342 -14.04 15.59 -10.05
C GLN A 342 -12.90 15.17 -11.00
N GLN A 343 -12.18 14.07 -10.74
CA GLN A 343 -11.17 13.54 -11.67
C GLN A 343 -11.75 13.17 -13.06
N GLY A 344 -13.06 12.94 -13.14
CA GLY A 344 -13.79 12.68 -14.38
C GLY A 344 -14.03 13.92 -15.25
N LEU A 345 -13.72 15.14 -14.79
CA LEU A 345 -13.91 16.34 -15.60
C LEU A 345 -13.06 16.32 -16.86
N GLU A 346 -13.57 16.93 -17.92
CA GLU A 346 -12.81 17.13 -19.15
C GLU A 346 -11.69 18.14 -18.93
N MET A 347 -10.54 17.93 -19.59
CA MET A 347 -9.36 18.79 -19.38
C MET A 347 -9.63 20.24 -19.82
N SER A 348 -10.50 20.44 -20.82
CA SER A 348 -10.94 21.77 -21.26
C SER A 348 -11.60 22.56 -20.13
N GLU A 349 -12.42 21.90 -19.31
CA GLU A 349 -13.08 22.53 -18.17
C GLU A 349 -12.08 22.91 -17.07
N VAL A 350 -11.12 22.03 -16.80
CA VAL A 350 -10.03 22.31 -15.85
C VAL A 350 -9.25 23.56 -16.28
N LEU A 351 -8.88 23.64 -17.55
CA LEU A 351 -8.14 24.77 -18.10
C LEU A 351 -8.97 26.06 -18.09
N GLN A 352 -10.24 26.01 -18.50
CA GLN A 352 -11.14 27.17 -18.46
C GLN A 352 -11.33 27.74 -17.05
N ARG A 353 -11.37 26.89 -16.02
CA ARG A 353 -11.43 27.32 -14.61
C ARG A 353 -10.09 27.89 -14.13
N THR A 354 -8.98 27.42 -14.67
CA THR A 354 -7.62 27.81 -14.28
C THR A 354 -7.22 29.18 -14.84
N MET A 355 -7.48 29.41 -16.14
CA MET A 355 -7.00 30.57 -16.89
C MET A 355 -7.29 31.93 -16.22
N PRO A 356 -8.49 32.19 -15.65
CA PRO A 356 -8.79 33.48 -15.03
C PRO A 356 -7.88 33.87 -13.85
N PHE A 357 -7.21 32.90 -13.22
CA PHE A 357 -6.31 33.15 -12.08
C PHE A 357 -4.91 33.59 -12.50
N PHE A 358 -4.55 33.48 -13.78
CA PHE A 358 -3.20 33.75 -14.28
C PHE A 358 -3.24 34.75 -15.46
N PRO A 359 -3.08 36.06 -15.21
CA PRO A 359 -3.15 37.08 -16.26
C PRO A 359 -2.13 36.92 -17.40
N ASN A 360 -1.02 36.24 -17.13
CA ASN A 360 0.02 35.89 -18.09
C ASN A 360 -0.15 34.49 -18.71
N TRP A 361 -1.32 33.86 -18.55
CA TRP A 361 -1.60 32.55 -19.13
C TRP A 361 -1.36 32.55 -20.65
N GLY A 362 -0.64 31.53 -21.12
CA GLY A 362 -0.29 31.35 -22.53
C GLY A 362 0.71 32.37 -23.10
N ARG A 363 1.20 33.33 -22.30
CA ARG A 363 2.22 34.31 -22.70
C ARG A 363 3.62 33.83 -22.29
N LYS A 364 4.66 34.37 -22.92
CA LYS A 364 6.07 34.11 -22.53
C LYS A 364 6.25 34.33 -21.02
N ASN A 365 6.94 33.41 -20.34
CA ASN A 365 7.06 33.38 -18.88
C ASN A 365 5.73 33.20 -18.11
N GLY A 366 4.71 32.67 -18.78
CA GLY A 366 3.47 32.20 -18.16
C GLY A 366 3.68 31.00 -17.22
N PRO A 367 2.63 30.59 -16.49
CA PRO A 367 2.69 29.40 -15.66
C PRO A 367 2.91 28.13 -16.50
N VAL A 368 3.49 27.10 -15.87
CA VAL A 368 3.62 25.75 -16.41
C VAL A 368 2.47 24.89 -15.90
N PHE A 369 1.84 24.13 -16.79
CA PHE A 369 0.74 23.24 -16.45
C PHE A 369 1.18 21.78 -16.49
N VAL A 370 1.07 21.10 -15.36
CA VAL A 370 1.45 19.69 -15.16
C VAL A 370 0.19 18.87 -14.95
N THR A 371 0.05 17.80 -15.73
CA THR A 371 -1.11 16.91 -15.65
C THR A 371 -0.75 15.50 -16.05
N MET A 372 -1.52 14.51 -15.64
CA MET A 372 -1.31 13.13 -16.10
C MET A 372 -2.19 12.75 -17.28
N ARG A 373 -3.17 13.59 -17.60
CA ARG A 373 -4.05 13.41 -18.74
C ARG A 373 -3.60 14.32 -19.86
N LYS A 374 -3.35 13.73 -21.04
CA LYS A 374 -3.02 14.48 -22.23
C LYS A 374 -4.11 15.51 -22.54
N VAL A 375 -3.73 16.77 -22.64
CA VAL A 375 -4.58 17.86 -23.14
C VAL A 375 -4.79 17.66 -24.64
N LYS A 376 -6.05 17.56 -25.07
CA LYS A 376 -6.40 17.56 -26.51
C LYS A 376 -6.30 19.00 -27.01
N SER A 377 -5.52 19.23 -28.06
CA SER A 377 -5.33 20.56 -28.67
C SER A 377 -4.91 21.65 -27.67
N PRO A 378 -3.77 21.50 -27.00
CA PRO A 378 -3.29 22.47 -26.00
C PRO A 378 -3.17 23.90 -26.55
N GLU A 379 -2.92 24.05 -27.85
CA GLU A 379 -2.80 25.33 -28.56
C GLU A 379 -4.05 26.21 -28.44
N MET A 380 -5.25 25.61 -28.40
CA MET A 380 -6.50 26.35 -28.20
C MET A 380 -6.58 27.04 -26.83
N PHE A 381 -5.79 26.55 -25.88
CA PHE A 381 -5.66 27.11 -24.54
C PHE A 381 -4.38 27.94 -24.39
N GLY A 382 -3.68 28.28 -25.47
CA GLY A 382 -2.40 29.00 -25.39
C GLY A 382 -1.28 28.18 -24.76
N LEU A 383 -1.42 26.85 -24.73
CA LEU A 383 -0.42 25.92 -24.22
C LEU A 383 0.30 25.19 -25.37
N ARG A 384 1.56 24.83 -25.13
CA ARG A 384 2.37 23.94 -25.95
C ARG A 384 2.87 22.80 -25.08
N LEU A 385 2.85 21.59 -25.62
CA LEU A 385 3.48 20.45 -24.95
C LEU A 385 5.00 20.64 -24.92
N ILE A 386 5.60 20.64 -23.73
CA ILE A 386 7.06 20.71 -23.57
C ILE A 386 7.65 19.32 -23.37
N ILE A 387 7.11 18.57 -22.40
CA ILE A 387 7.52 17.19 -22.14
C ILE A 387 6.31 16.28 -22.37
N PRO A 388 6.36 15.39 -23.38
CA PRO A 388 5.39 14.31 -23.47
C PRO A 388 5.58 13.38 -22.28
N ALA A 389 4.49 12.80 -21.77
CA ALA A 389 4.63 11.74 -20.79
C ALA A 389 5.50 10.61 -21.41
N PRO A 390 6.62 10.23 -20.76
CA PRO A 390 7.34 9.03 -21.14
C PRO A 390 6.36 7.86 -21.23
N ARG A 391 6.62 6.91 -22.14
CA ARG A 391 5.93 5.62 -22.06
C ARG A 391 6.47 4.90 -20.84
N THR A 392 5.89 5.10 -19.66
CA THR A 392 6.19 4.21 -18.52
C THR A 392 5.84 2.79 -18.94
N ALA A 393 6.81 1.86 -18.90
CA ALA A 393 6.51 0.46 -19.23
C ALA A 393 5.55 -0.18 -18.23
N TRP A 394 5.48 0.40 -17.03
CA TRP A 394 4.51 0.04 -16.02
C TRP A 394 3.06 0.27 -16.46
N ARG A 395 2.82 1.13 -17.48
CA ARG A 395 1.47 1.56 -17.92
C ARG A 395 0.62 2.10 -16.76
N ILE A 396 1.27 2.52 -15.68
CA ILE A 396 0.64 3.14 -14.54
C ILE A 396 0.38 4.58 -14.95
N LEU A 397 -0.77 4.78 -15.62
CA LEU A 397 -1.18 6.07 -16.14
C LEU A 397 -1.24 7.13 -15.04
N ASP A 398 -1.39 6.69 -13.77
CA ASP A 398 -1.46 7.58 -12.64
C ASP A 398 -0.11 8.05 -12.07
N GLU A 399 0.99 7.66 -12.71
CA GLU A 399 2.39 8.04 -12.39
C GLU A 399 3.14 8.62 -13.61
N SER A 400 2.41 8.95 -14.68
CA SER A 400 2.96 9.55 -15.89
C SER A 400 2.53 11.01 -16.05
N PHE A 401 3.47 11.91 -16.33
CA PHE A 401 3.23 13.36 -16.32
C PHE A 401 3.48 14.00 -17.68
N TRP A 402 2.49 14.77 -18.15
CA TRP A 402 2.57 15.69 -19.27
C TRP A 402 2.83 17.10 -18.75
N ILE A 403 3.81 17.79 -19.33
CA ILE A 403 4.16 19.15 -18.93
C ILE A 403 3.97 20.10 -20.10
N TYR A 404 3.14 21.11 -19.88
CA TYR A 404 2.77 22.12 -20.87
C TYR A 404 3.27 23.49 -20.42
N GLY A 405 3.79 24.27 -21.36
CA GLY A 405 4.15 25.67 -21.16
C GLY A 405 3.36 26.58 -22.10
N PRO A 406 3.56 27.90 -22.02
CA PRO A 406 2.93 28.84 -22.93
C PRO A 406 3.49 28.72 -24.36
N VAL A 407 2.66 28.97 -25.37
CA VAL A 407 3.05 28.89 -26.81
C VAL A 407 4.20 29.84 -27.18
N GLY A 408 4.34 30.96 -26.45
CA GLY A 408 5.39 31.95 -26.70
C GLY A 408 6.80 31.57 -26.22
N ASP A 409 6.98 30.40 -25.59
CA ASP A 409 8.30 29.92 -25.21
C ASP A 409 8.95 29.10 -26.33
N GLU A 410 10.25 29.33 -26.52
CA GLU A 410 11.08 28.42 -27.29
C GLU A 410 11.14 27.08 -26.55
N ALA A 411 11.09 25.97 -27.30
CA ALA A 411 11.27 24.68 -26.66
C ALA A 411 12.69 24.64 -26.08
N PRO A 412 12.87 24.14 -24.84
CA PRO A 412 14.20 23.94 -24.28
C PRO A 412 15.03 23.10 -25.27
N GLU A 413 16.23 23.57 -25.61
CA GLU A 413 17.17 22.79 -26.42
C GLU A 413 17.36 21.40 -25.76
N GLY A 414 17.03 20.33 -26.49
CA GLY A 414 17.13 18.94 -25.99
C GLY A 414 15.82 18.28 -25.53
N ALA A 415 14.68 18.98 -25.52
CA ALA A 415 13.39 18.38 -25.17
C ALA A 415 12.95 17.27 -26.15
N GLU A 416 13.41 17.31 -27.41
CA GLU A 416 13.06 16.30 -28.43
C GLU A 416 14.01 15.09 -28.46
N THR A 417 15.22 15.19 -27.89
CA THR A 417 16.26 14.15 -28.01
C THR A 417 16.43 13.29 -26.75
N GLY A 418 15.88 13.72 -25.60
CA GLY A 418 16.10 13.06 -24.31
C GLY A 418 15.21 11.86 -23.97
N LEU A 419 14.21 11.52 -24.79
CA LEU A 419 13.25 10.43 -24.50
C LEU A 419 13.35 9.24 -25.46
N GLY A 420 14.37 9.21 -26.30
CA GLY A 420 14.68 8.10 -27.21
C GLY A 420 15.86 7.28 -26.72
N ASN A 421 15.68 6.49 -25.66
CA ASN A 421 16.50 5.31 -25.37
C ASN A 421 15.65 4.27 -24.66
#